data_AF-A0A6L5H615-F1
#
_entry.id   AF-A0A6L5H615-F1
#
_cell.length_a   1.000
_cell.length_b   1.000
_cell.length_c   1.000
_cell.angle_alpha   90.00
_cell.angle_beta   90.00
_cell.angle_gamma   90.00
#
_symmetry.space_group_name_H-M   'P 1'
#
loop_
_entity.id
_entity.type
_entity.pdbx_description
1 polymer ?
#
loop_
_entity_poly.entity_id
_entity_poly.type
_entity_poly.pdbx_seq_one_letter_code
_entity_poly.pdbx_strand_id
1 'polypeptide(L)'
;MNILDLDHSLTAQAPIAQRLADGRATRLDLLALGPKLRLWSTERNYQRFVKQLQQRPKPRANTPEIFFVGSGDYHHLTPALLADLSEPVTLIHFDNHPDWVRFAPRRHCGSWINRALKLPNIKRIITLGPCSDDLENPQFKGGNLGAIQRGDLQLFPWQHAPTKVWGRIGDAAGHEQRENLLHWRNLADQDWPTFIEQLTLGLPTDAIWITIDKDVLASEDAATNWDQGGMRLSHLLHAIRALAASKRVLGIDVCGEFAKAPHSNVLKRWEAKSDQPPPERWSDTDLLRNSTTNDALITLFEELFP
;
A
#
# COMPACT_ATOMS: atom_id res chain seq x y z
N MET A 1 -13.82 12.26 1.24
CA MET A 1 -12.46 11.65 1.36
C MET A 1 -11.63 12.37 2.43
N ASN A 2 -10.61 11.72 3.00
CA ASN A 2 -9.74 12.28 4.03
C ASN A 2 -8.30 12.45 3.51
N ILE A 3 -7.72 13.64 3.67
CA ILE A 3 -6.34 13.93 3.28
C ILE A 3 -5.49 14.02 4.55
N LEU A 4 -4.62 13.04 4.75
CA LEU A 4 -3.67 13.02 5.86
C LEU A 4 -2.43 13.83 5.45
N ASP A 5 -2.45 15.13 5.74
CA ASP A 5 -1.39 16.04 5.30
C ASP A 5 -0.16 15.93 6.21
N LEU A 6 0.79 15.08 5.78
CA LEU A 6 2.02 14.76 6.49
C LEU A 6 3.25 15.49 5.92
N ASP A 7 3.19 15.91 4.66
CA ASP A 7 4.35 16.38 3.90
C ASP A 7 4.03 17.37 2.76
N HIS A 8 2.78 17.86 2.66
CA HIS A 8 2.26 18.72 1.60
C HIS A 8 2.23 18.16 0.17
N SER A 9 2.70 16.93 -0.05
CA SER A 9 2.80 16.33 -1.39
C SER A 9 1.43 16.22 -2.09
N LEU A 10 0.38 15.95 -1.32
CA LEU A 10 -1.00 15.83 -1.82
C LEU A 10 -1.70 17.18 -1.96
N THR A 11 -1.59 18.05 -0.94
CA THR A 11 -2.36 19.31 -0.90
C THR A 11 -1.94 20.31 -1.96
N ALA A 12 -0.75 20.14 -2.54
CA ALA A 12 -0.26 20.95 -3.66
C ALA A 12 -0.86 20.53 -5.02
N GLN A 13 -1.52 19.37 -5.11
CA GLN A 13 -2.06 18.84 -6.37
C GLN A 13 -3.47 19.36 -6.63
N ALA A 14 -3.73 19.79 -7.87
CA ALA A 14 -5.00 20.43 -8.23
C ALA A 14 -6.25 19.58 -7.92
N PRO A 15 -6.30 18.26 -8.20
CA PRO A 15 -7.46 17.42 -7.90
C PRO A 15 -7.82 17.39 -6.42
N ILE A 16 -6.81 17.33 -5.55
CA ILE A 16 -6.97 17.31 -4.09
C ILE A 16 -7.36 18.71 -3.59
N ALA A 17 -6.66 19.75 -4.04
CA ALA A 17 -6.91 21.13 -3.64
C ALA A 17 -8.35 21.57 -3.98
N GLN A 18 -8.87 21.18 -5.15
CA GLN A 18 -10.25 21.46 -5.55
C GLN A 18 -11.26 20.84 -4.58
N ARG A 19 -11.07 19.56 -4.23
CA ARG A 19 -11.99 18.83 -3.34
C ARG A 19 -11.90 19.28 -1.89
N LEU A 20 -10.75 19.80 -1.47
CA LEU A 20 -10.61 20.49 -0.19
C LEU A 20 -11.36 21.83 -0.19
N ALA A 21 -11.31 22.58 -1.30
CA ALA A 21 -11.96 23.88 -1.42
C ALA A 21 -13.49 23.79 -1.47
N ASP A 22 -14.04 22.76 -2.11
CA ASP A 22 -15.50 22.55 -2.23
C ASP A 22 -16.11 21.67 -1.13
N GLY A 23 -15.30 21.15 -0.21
CA GLY A 23 -15.73 20.39 0.96
C GLY A 23 -15.96 18.89 0.73
N ARG A 24 -15.69 18.34 -0.47
CA ARG A 24 -15.71 16.89 -0.73
C ARG A 24 -14.57 16.13 -0.05
N ALA A 25 -13.51 16.84 0.32
CA ALA A 25 -12.38 16.32 1.10
C ALA A 25 -12.22 17.05 2.43
N THR A 26 -11.79 16.32 3.46
CA THR A 26 -11.39 16.89 4.76
C THR A 26 -9.89 16.74 4.93
N ARG A 27 -9.19 17.82 5.26
CA ARG A 27 -7.76 17.80 5.60
C ARG A 27 -7.56 17.55 7.09
N LEU A 28 -6.77 16.55 7.43
CA LEU A 28 -6.21 16.36 8.77
C LEU A 28 -4.76 16.85 8.76
N ASP A 29 -4.49 17.97 9.43
CA ASP A 29 -3.14 18.54 9.50
C ASP A 29 -2.25 17.72 10.44
N LEU A 30 -1.25 17.05 9.88
CA LEU A 30 -0.31 16.19 10.58
C LEU A 30 1.15 16.59 10.31
N LEU A 31 1.41 17.78 9.78
CA LEU A 31 2.73 18.22 9.32
C LEU A 31 3.78 18.20 10.44
N ALA A 32 3.38 18.57 11.65
CA ALA A 32 4.27 18.53 12.83
C ALA A 32 4.64 17.10 13.28
N LEU A 33 3.88 16.09 12.84
CA LEU A 33 4.15 14.67 13.05
C LEU A 33 4.86 14.02 11.86
N GLY A 34 4.62 14.45 10.63
CA GLY A 34 5.16 13.88 9.38
C GLY A 34 6.64 13.46 9.48
N PRO A 35 7.60 14.38 9.70
CA PRO A 35 9.02 14.04 9.82
C PRO A 35 9.35 12.96 10.86
N LYS A 36 8.53 12.84 11.91
CA LYS A 36 8.70 11.86 13.00
C LYS A 36 8.08 10.50 12.66
N LEU A 37 7.12 10.46 11.74
CA LEU A 37 6.46 9.26 11.25
C LEU A 37 7.15 8.69 9.99
N ARG A 38 7.92 9.50 9.26
CA ARG A 38 8.56 9.12 7.99
C ARG A 38 9.49 7.91 8.12
N LEU A 39 9.38 6.91 7.24
CA LEU A 39 10.06 5.59 7.25
C LEU A 39 9.68 4.71 8.44
N TRP A 40 9.89 5.23 9.64
CA TRP A 40 9.53 4.55 10.87
C TRP A 40 9.17 5.50 12.00
N SER A 41 8.50 4.96 13.02
CA SER A 41 8.00 5.73 14.15
C SER A 41 8.30 5.07 15.49
N THR A 42 8.44 5.91 16.52
CA THR A 42 8.39 5.43 17.90
C THR A 42 6.95 5.19 18.31
N GLU A 43 6.70 4.31 19.28
CA GLU A 43 5.32 4.08 19.75
C GLU A 43 4.68 5.37 20.28
N ARG A 44 5.45 6.25 20.93
CA ARG A 44 4.98 7.57 21.37
C ARG A 44 4.44 8.42 20.23
N ASN A 45 5.17 8.53 19.11
CA ASN A 45 4.72 9.34 17.98
C ASN A 45 3.57 8.66 17.23
N TYR A 46 3.59 7.34 17.13
CA TYR A 46 2.49 6.56 16.57
C TYR A 46 1.18 6.75 17.36
N GLN A 47 1.22 6.73 18.69
CA GLN A 47 0.04 6.98 19.52
C GLN A 47 -0.48 8.41 19.39
N ARG A 48 0.41 9.39 19.18
CA ARG A 48 -0.01 10.77 18.86
C ARG A 48 -0.75 10.82 17.52
N PHE A 49 -0.27 10.08 16.51
CA PHE A 49 -0.96 9.95 15.24
C PHE A 49 -2.33 9.32 15.41
N VAL A 50 -2.44 8.18 16.11
CA VAL A 50 -3.73 7.52 16.40
C VAL A 50 -4.71 8.49 17.09
N LYS A 51 -4.25 9.26 18.08
CA LYS A 51 -5.09 10.24 18.77
C LYS A 51 -5.60 11.34 17.84
N GLN A 52 -4.79 11.82 16.90
CA GLN A 52 -5.22 12.81 15.91
C GLN A 52 -6.20 12.19 14.91
N LEU A 53 -5.89 10.98 14.45
CA LEU A 53 -6.74 10.21 13.54
C LEU A 53 -8.14 9.98 14.14
N GLN A 54 -8.25 9.73 15.45
CA GLN A 54 -9.54 9.54 16.14
C GLN A 54 -10.43 10.79 16.20
N GLN A 55 -9.88 12.00 15.96
CA GLN A 55 -10.65 13.25 15.99
C GLN A 55 -11.41 13.50 14.69
N ARG A 56 -11.14 12.72 13.63
CA ARG A 56 -11.84 12.83 12.36
C ARG A 56 -13.31 12.38 12.48
N PRO A 57 -14.22 12.91 11.65
CA PRO A 57 -15.57 12.37 11.53
C PRO A 57 -15.52 10.90 11.12
N LYS A 58 -16.30 10.04 11.80
CA LYS A 58 -16.46 8.65 11.38
C LYS A 58 -17.31 8.58 10.10
N PRO A 59 -17.06 7.62 9.21
CA PRO A 59 -17.84 7.47 7.98
C PRO A 59 -19.30 7.14 8.31
N ARG A 60 -20.20 7.45 7.38
CA ARG A 60 -21.59 6.99 7.44
C ARG A 60 -21.60 5.46 7.34
N ALA A 61 -22.64 4.84 7.90
CA ALA A 61 -22.82 3.39 7.77
C ALA A 61 -22.83 2.99 6.29
N ASN A 62 -22.10 1.92 5.96
CA ASN A 62 -21.98 1.36 4.61
C ASN A 62 -21.29 2.26 3.56
N THR A 63 -20.59 3.32 3.96
CA THR A 63 -19.72 4.10 3.08
C THR A 63 -18.26 3.79 3.39
N PRO A 64 -17.41 3.47 2.39
CA PRO A 64 -15.99 3.24 2.64
C PRO A 64 -15.31 4.51 3.14
N GLU A 65 -14.36 4.34 4.06
CA GLU A 65 -13.49 5.43 4.47
C GLU A 65 -12.28 5.54 3.53
N ILE A 66 -12.15 6.65 2.82
CA ILE A 66 -11.07 6.85 1.83
C ILE A 66 -10.02 7.81 2.38
N PHE A 67 -8.76 7.41 2.33
CA PHE A 67 -7.60 8.16 2.80
C PHE A 67 -6.57 8.35 1.68
N PHE A 68 -6.03 9.57 1.58
CA PHE A 68 -4.78 9.81 0.88
C PHE A 68 -3.71 10.18 1.91
N VAL A 69 -2.57 9.52 1.82
CA VAL A 69 -1.45 9.54 2.77
C VAL A 69 -0.20 9.80 1.94
N GLY A 70 0.49 10.95 2.11
CA GLY A 70 1.53 11.45 1.18
C GLY A 70 2.57 10.46 0.64
N SER A 71 3.82 10.58 1.05
CA SER A 71 4.89 9.67 0.60
C SER A 71 4.65 8.19 1.00
N GLY A 72 5.15 7.25 0.20
CA GLY A 72 5.03 5.80 0.46
C GLY A 72 5.70 5.35 1.76
N ASP A 73 6.69 6.09 2.26
CA ASP A 73 7.30 5.81 3.56
C ASP A 73 6.39 6.07 4.79
N TYR A 74 5.13 6.48 4.56
CA TYR A 74 4.06 6.53 5.55
C TYR A 74 3.11 5.32 5.51
N HIS A 75 3.31 4.35 4.62
CA HIS A 75 2.41 3.19 4.48
C HIS A 75 2.25 2.36 5.76
N HIS A 76 3.26 2.38 6.64
CA HIS A 76 3.18 1.77 7.98
C HIS A 76 2.14 2.39 8.93
N LEU A 77 1.46 3.46 8.52
CA LEU A 77 0.32 4.02 9.22
C LEU A 77 -0.99 3.26 8.94
N THR A 78 -1.08 2.46 7.88
CA THR A 78 -2.27 1.68 7.49
C THR A 78 -2.80 0.78 8.62
N PRO A 79 -1.97 0.09 9.43
CA PRO A 79 -2.45 -0.65 10.61
C PRO A 79 -3.24 0.17 11.64
N ALA A 80 -3.09 1.51 11.68
CA ALA A 80 -3.90 2.37 12.53
C ALA A 80 -5.27 2.68 11.93
N LEU A 81 -5.39 2.66 10.60
CA LEU A 81 -6.67 2.76 9.89
C LEU A 81 -7.49 1.47 10.07
N LEU A 82 -6.81 0.32 10.06
CA LEU A 82 -7.39 -1.02 10.22
C LEU A 82 -7.73 -1.40 11.67
N ALA A 83 -7.29 -0.64 12.67
CA ALA A 83 -7.34 -1.05 14.07
C ALA A 83 -8.76 -1.16 14.63
N ASP A 84 -9.68 -0.31 14.14
CA ASP A 84 -11.06 -0.18 14.65
C ASP A 84 -12.08 -0.88 13.74
N LEU A 85 -11.64 -1.74 12.81
CA LEU A 85 -12.57 -2.51 11.96
C LEU A 85 -13.52 -3.32 12.84
N SER A 86 -14.82 -3.26 12.55
CA SER A 86 -15.86 -3.94 13.33
C SER A 86 -16.08 -5.39 12.93
N GLU A 87 -15.50 -5.83 11.83
CA GLU A 87 -15.72 -7.16 11.26
C GLU A 87 -14.49 -7.70 10.52
N PRO A 88 -14.43 -9.02 10.27
CA PRO A 88 -13.39 -9.65 9.47
C PRO A 88 -13.29 -9.11 8.02
N VAL A 89 -12.06 -8.83 7.58
CA VAL A 89 -11.75 -8.39 6.21
C VAL A 89 -10.57 -9.14 5.62
N THR A 90 -10.51 -9.13 4.29
CA THR A 90 -9.31 -9.39 3.51
C THR A 90 -8.70 -8.07 3.11
N LEU A 91 -7.41 -7.90 3.37
CA LEU A 91 -6.65 -6.71 2.94
C LEU A 91 -6.08 -6.97 1.54
N ILE A 92 -6.50 -6.15 0.58
CA ILE A 92 -5.95 -6.13 -0.78
C ILE A 92 -4.88 -5.04 -0.82
N HIS A 93 -3.63 -5.44 -1.03
CA HIS A 93 -2.45 -4.62 -0.93
C HIS A 93 -1.81 -4.48 -2.31
N PHE A 94 -1.90 -3.30 -2.91
CA PHE A 94 -1.23 -2.99 -4.16
C PHE A 94 0.05 -2.24 -3.83
N ASP A 95 1.20 -2.86 -4.09
CA ASP A 95 2.52 -2.34 -3.72
C ASP A 95 3.61 -3.04 -4.55
N ASN A 96 4.67 -2.32 -4.92
CA ASN A 96 5.85 -2.91 -5.53
C ASN A 96 6.68 -3.72 -4.51
N HIS A 97 6.55 -3.40 -3.23
CA HIS A 97 7.24 -4.01 -2.11
C HIS A 97 6.30 -4.90 -1.29
N PRO A 98 6.77 -6.06 -0.80
CA PRO A 98 5.96 -6.95 0.02
C PRO A 98 5.81 -6.48 1.49
N ASP A 99 6.59 -5.48 1.94
CA ASP A 99 6.56 -4.88 3.29
C ASP A 99 6.52 -5.87 4.47
N TRP A 100 7.13 -7.03 4.25
CA TRP A 100 7.03 -8.23 5.08
C TRP A 100 8.27 -8.50 5.95
N VAL A 101 9.24 -7.58 6.02
CA VAL A 101 10.50 -7.79 6.75
C VAL A 101 10.22 -7.96 8.24
N ARG A 102 10.69 -9.05 8.85
CA ARG A 102 10.42 -9.38 10.26
C ARG A 102 11.34 -8.68 11.26
N PHE A 103 12.52 -8.27 10.83
CA PHE A 103 13.59 -7.78 11.72
C PHE A 103 13.62 -6.26 11.88
N ALA A 104 12.88 -5.54 11.05
CA ALA A 104 12.78 -4.09 11.12
C ALA A 104 11.93 -3.64 12.34
N PRO A 105 12.07 -2.37 12.77
CA PRO A 105 11.29 -1.82 13.86
C PRO A 105 9.78 -2.04 13.68
N ARG A 106 9.05 -2.11 14.80
CA ARG A 106 7.60 -2.41 14.82
C ARG A 106 6.73 -1.46 13.97
N ARG A 107 7.17 -0.22 13.80
CA ARG A 107 6.45 0.83 13.05
C ARG A 107 7.37 1.30 11.93
N HIS A 108 7.54 0.49 10.90
CA HIS A 108 8.47 0.72 9.80
C HIS A 108 7.77 0.38 8.49
N CYS A 109 8.02 1.13 7.41
CA CYS A 109 7.45 0.88 6.07
C CYS A 109 7.72 -0.56 5.63
N GLY A 110 8.97 -0.98 5.47
CA GLY A 110 9.29 -2.37 5.07
C GLY A 110 8.82 -3.53 5.98
N SER A 111 8.14 -3.31 7.11
CA SER A 111 7.68 -4.37 8.04
C SER A 111 6.20 -4.35 8.40
N TRP A 112 5.43 -3.37 7.92
CA TRP A 112 4.11 -3.08 8.49
C TRP A 112 3.09 -4.19 8.24
N ILE A 113 3.26 -5.00 7.19
CA ILE A 113 2.41 -6.16 6.91
C ILE A 113 2.40 -7.13 8.09
N ASN A 114 3.55 -7.31 8.76
CA ASN A 114 3.63 -8.14 9.97
C ASN A 114 2.83 -7.59 11.15
N ARG A 115 2.57 -6.28 11.18
CA ARG A 115 1.69 -5.65 12.17
C ARG A 115 0.22 -5.84 11.79
N ALA A 116 -0.11 -5.71 10.50
CA ALA A 116 -1.46 -5.94 9.99
C ALA A 116 -1.91 -7.39 10.19
N LEU A 117 -1.05 -8.37 9.93
CA LEU A 117 -1.31 -9.80 10.17
C LEU A 117 -1.67 -10.14 11.63
N LYS A 118 -1.33 -9.27 12.58
CA LYS A 118 -1.63 -9.45 14.01
C LYS A 118 -2.95 -8.80 14.43
N LEU A 119 -3.67 -8.15 13.52
CA LEU A 119 -4.97 -7.54 13.82
C LEU A 119 -6.06 -8.62 13.73
N PRO A 120 -6.97 -8.72 14.73
CA PRO A 120 -7.92 -9.83 14.85
C PRO A 120 -8.90 -9.93 13.68
N ASN A 121 -9.20 -8.79 13.05
CA ASN A 121 -10.12 -8.68 11.93
C ASN A 121 -9.44 -8.80 10.57
N ILE A 122 -8.12 -8.92 10.49
CA ILE A 122 -7.43 -9.24 9.23
C ILE A 122 -7.36 -10.76 9.10
N LYS A 123 -8.08 -11.31 8.11
CA LYS A 123 -8.14 -12.76 7.88
C LYS A 123 -7.15 -13.23 6.82
N ARG A 124 -6.85 -12.37 5.87
CA ARG A 124 -5.86 -12.60 4.82
C ARG A 124 -5.35 -11.26 4.32
N ILE A 125 -4.08 -11.25 3.93
CA ILE A 125 -3.49 -10.17 3.17
C ILE A 125 -3.08 -10.74 1.81
N ILE A 126 -3.44 -10.02 0.75
CA ILE A 126 -3.09 -10.37 -0.62
C ILE A 126 -2.31 -9.19 -1.20
N THR A 127 -1.02 -9.38 -1.43
CA THR A 127 -0.18 -8.39 -2.10
C THR A 127 -0.16 -8.66 -3.60
N LEU A 128 -0.48 -7.63 -4.38
CA LEU A 128 -0.56 -7.65 -5.83
C LEU A 128 0.42 -6.61 -6.38
N GLY A 129 1.32 -7.04 -7.26
CA GLY A 129 2.17 -6.12 -8.01
C GLY A 129 3.68 -6.11 -7.74
N PRO A 130 4.27 -6.83 -6.76
CA PRO A 130 5.71 -6.73 -6.54
C PRO A 130 6.56 -7.00 -7.79
N CYS A 131 7.49 -6.10 -8.07
CA CYS A 131 8.64 -6.33 -8.94
C CYS A 131 9.95 -6.24 -8.16
N SER A 132 9.91 -5.76 -6.91
CA SER A 132 11.11 -5.42 -6.14
C SER A 132 11.99 -6.64 -5.86
N ASP A 133 13.28 -6.36 -5.69
CA ASP A 133 14.26 -7.37 -5.31
C ASP A 133 14.03 -7.91 -3.89
N ASP A 134 13.04 -7.44 -3.13
CA ASP A 134 12.73 -7.96 -1.78
C ASP A 134 12.32 -9.43 -1.78
N LEU A 135 11.89 -9.93 -2.94
CA LEU A 135 11.63 -11.35 -3.17
C LEU A 135 12.90 -12.15 -3.45
N GLU A 136 14.05 -11.51 -3.68
CA GLU A 136 15.33 -12.19 -3.76
C GLU A 136 15.87 -12.53 -2.36
N ASN A 137 16.22 -13.80 -2.15
CA ASN A 137 16.83 -14.27 -0.90
C ASN A 137 16.03 -13.87 0.37
N PRO A 138 14.70 -14.10 0.41
CA PRO A 138 13.81 -13.52 1.41
C PRO A 138 14.14 -13.99 2.83
N GLN A 139 14.73 -15.17 3.01
CA GLN A 139 15.14 -15.65 4.34
C GLN A 139 16.25 -14.81 4.96
N PHE A 140 17.18 -14.30 4.14
CA PHE A 140 18.24 -13.40 4.59
C PHE A 140 17.72 -11.99 4.80
N LYS A 141 16.86 -11.49 3.88
CA LYS A 141 16.22 -10.17 3.99
C LYS A 141 15.14 -10.13 5.08
N GLY A 142 14.78 -11.28 5.65
CA GLY A 142 13.83 -11.39 6.75
C GLY A 142 12.37 -11.45 6.35
N GLY A 143 12.06 -11.71 5.09
CA GLY A 143 10.72 -11.94 4.57
C GLY A 143 9.96 -12.99 5.37
N ASN A 144 8.66 -12.76 5.56
CA ASN A 144 7.81 -13.61 6.38
C ASN A 144 7.27 -14.81 5.59
N LEU A 145 8.16 -15.72 5.17
CA LEU A 145 7.78 -16.96 4.49
C LEU A 145 6.85 -17.85 5.33
N GLY A 146 6.87 -17.73 6.65
CA GLY A 146 5.93 -18.43 7.52
C GLY A 146 4.48 -17.97 7.32
N ALA A 147 4.25 -16.69 7.05
CA ALA A 147 2.91 -16.19 6.72
C ALA A 147 2.45 -16.66 5.34
N ILE A 148 3.37 -16.77 4.38
CA ILE A 148 3.12 -17.39 3.07
C ILE A 148 2.69 -18.85 3.24
N GLN A 149 3.47 -19.62 3.99
CA GLN A 149 3.22 -21.04 4.23
C GLN A 149 1.87 -21.30 4.90
N ARG A 150 1.42 -20.43 5.82
CA ARG A 150 0.11 -20.55 6.46
C ARG A 150 -1.05 -20.06 5.58
N GLY A 151 -0.77 -19.37 4.47
CA GLY A 151 -1.77 -18.73 3.62
C GLY A 151 -2.38 -17.46 4.22
N ASP A 152 -1.80 -16.94 5.31
CA ASP A 152 -2.20 -15.66 5.91
C ASP A 152 -1.81 -14.48 4.99
N LEU A 153 -0.68 -14.63 4.30
CA LEU A 153 -0.18 -13.70 3.28
C LEU A 153 -0.08 -14.43 1.94
N GLN A 154 -0.62 -13.85 0.88
CA GLN A 154 -0.46 -14.31 -0.49
C GLN A 154 0.22 -13.22 -1.30
N LEU A 155 1.21 -13.58 -2.11
CA LEU A 155 1.93 -12.66 -2.98
C LEU A 155 1.70 -13.06 -4.42
N PHE A 156 1.32 -12.08 -5.24
CA PHE A 156 1.24 -12.20 -6.69
C PHE A 156 2.11 -11.08 -7.28
N PRO A 157 3.40 -11.34 -7.51
CA PRO A 157 4.31 -10.38 -8.13
C PRO A 157 3.76 -9.94 -9.49
N TRP A 158 3.98 -8.68 -9.88
CA TRP A 158 3.69 -8.28 -11.25
C TRP A 158 4.58 -9.07 -12.20
N GLN A 159 5.89 -9.05 -11.92
CA GLN A 159 6.87 -9.87 -12.60
C GLN A 159 8.09 -10.08 -11.71
N HIS A 160 8.43 -11.34 -11.41
CA HIS A 160 9.64 -11.68 -10.69
C HIS A 160 10.14 -13.07 -11.10
N ALA A 161 11.47 -13.26 -11.11
CA ALA A 161 12.07 -14.57 -11.35
C ALA A 161 11.77 -15.54 -10.18
N PRO A 162 11.91 -16.86 -10.36
CA PRO A 162 11.73 -17.79 -9.25
C PRO A 162 12.67 -17.47 -8.07
N THR A 163 12.12 -17.49 -6.86
CA THR A 163 12.86 -17.15 -5.65
C THR A 163 13.47 -18.39 -5.02
N LYS A 164 14.78 -18.37 -4.76
CA LYS A 164 15.45 -19.43 -4.02
C LYS A 164 15.08 -19.40 -2.54
N VAL A 165 14.70 -20.56 -2.00
CA VAL A 165 14.35 -20.78 -0.60
C VAL A 165 15.01 -22.05 -0.06
N TRP A 166 15.20 -22.09 1.26
CA TRP A 166 15.62 -23.27 1.98
C TRP A 166 14.46 -23.85 2.78
N GLY A 167 14.32 -25.17 2.70
CA GLY A 167 13.24 -25.91 3.33
C GLY A 167 11.96 -25.88 2.49
N ARG A 168 10.91 -26.46 3.06
CA ARG A 168 9.60 -26.58 2.41
C ARG A 168 8.69 -25.44 2.88
N ILE A 169 8.33 -24.56 1.94
CA ILE A 169 7.27 -23.56 2.09
C ILE A 169 5.93 -24.19 1.67
N GLY A 170 5.92 -24.92 0.55
CA GLY A 170 4.72 -25.54 -0.03
C GLY A 170 4.12 -24.73 -1.17
N ASP A 171 3.07 -25.25 -1.79
CA ASP A 171 2.33 -24.55 -2.84
C ASP A 171 1.24 -23.66 -2.22
N ALA A 172 0.96 -22.53 -2.86
CA ALA A 172 -0.13 -21.64 -2.49
C ALA A 172 -0.70 -20.93 -3.72
N ALA A 173 -1.77 -20.14 -3.53
CA ALA A 173 -2.45 -19.47 -4.64
C ALA A 173 -1.53 -18.59 -5.52
N GLY A 174 -0.48 -18.00 -4.92
CA GLY A 174 0.45 -17.10 -5.59
C GLY A 174 1.78 -17.72 -6.04
N HIS A 175 2.04 -19.00 -5.73
CA HIS A 175 3.29 -19.67 -6.13
C HIS A 175 3.21 -21.19 -6.05
N GLU A 176 4.08 -21.84 -6.82
CA GLU A 176 4.37 -23.28 -6.72
C GLU A 176 5.83 -23.46 -6.28
N GLN A 177 6.08 -24.36 -5.34
CA GLN A 177 7.45 -24.71 -4.96
C GLN A 177 7.95 -25.89 -5.79
N ARG A 178 8.97 -25.66 -6.61
CA ARG A 178 9.69 -26.71 -7.36
C ARG A 178 11.09 -26.79 -6.82
N GLU A 179 11.43 -27.92 -6.19
CA GLU A 179 12.69 -28.09 -5.47
C GLU A 179 12.92 -26.98 -4.43
N ASN A 180 13.96 -26.17 -4.61
CA ASN A 180 14.32 -25.04 -3.75
C ASN A 180 13.94 -23.68 -4.34
N LEU A 181 13.05 -23.65 -5.34
CA LEU A 181 12.57 -22.44 -6.00
C LEU A 181 11.07 -22.25 -5.79
N LEU A 182 10.67 -21.05 -5.39
CA LEU A 182 9.29 -20.59 -5.47
C LEU A 182 9.07 -19.98 -6.85
N HIS A 183 8.27 -20.66 -7.68
CA HIS A 183 7.82 -20.14 -8.97
C HIS A 183 6.57 -19.30 -8.73
N TRP A 184 6.70 -17.99 -8.87
CA TRP A 184 5.61 -17.06 -8.66
C TRP A 184 4.58 -17.12 -9.78
N ARG A 185 3.31 -16.97 -9.42
CA ARG A 185 2.24 -16.67 -10.38
C ARG A 185 2.30 -15.19 -10.73
N ASN A 186 3.15 -14.85 -11.69
CA ASN A 186 3.35 -13.48 -12.16
C ASN A 186 2.10 -12.93 -12.85
N LEU A 187 1.65 -11.76 -12.43
CA LEU A 187 0.44 -11.11 -12.94
C LEU A 187 0.58 -10.65 -14.39
N ALA A 188 1.78 -10.23 -14.81
CA ALA A 188 2.05 -9.81 -16.18
C ALA A 188 1.83 -10.93 -17.22
N ASP A 189 1.87 -12.19 -16.78
CA ASP A 189 1.66 -13.37 -17.63
C ASP A 189 0.20 -13.86 -17.60
N GLN A 190 -0.67 -13.26 -16.78
CA GLN A 190 -2.06 -13.69 -16.64
C GLN A 190 -3.00 -12.92 -17.57
N ASP A 191 -4.11 -13.55 -17.95
CA ASP A 191 -5.28 -12.79 -18.40
C ASP A 191 -5.87 -12.01 -17.22
N TRP A 192 -5.65 -10.69 -17.21
CA TRP A 192 -5.95 -9.85 -16.05
C TRP A 192 -7.43 -9.89 -15.61
N PRO A 193 -8.43 -9.74 -16.50
CA PRO A 193 -9.83 -9.81 -16.09
C PRO A 193 -10.19 -11.15 -15.45
N THR A 194 -9.79 -12.26 -16.08
CA THR A 194 -10.04 -13.61 -15.53
C THR A 194 -9.34 -13.80 -14.19
N PHE A 195 -8.09 -13.32 -14.06
CA PHE A 195 -7.36 -13.40 -12.80
C PHE A 195 -8.08 -12.67 -11.66
N ILE A 196 -8.52 -11.43 -11.90
CA ILE A 196 -9.20 -10.62 -10.88
C ILE A 196 -10.55 -11.23 -10.51
N GLU A 197 -11.30 -11.78 -11.47
CA GLU A 197 -12.55 -12.50 -11.18
C GLU A 197 -12.28 -13.71 -10.27
N GLN A 198 -11.31 -14.56 -10.63
CA GLN A 198 -10.93 -15.72 -9.82
C GLN A 198 -10.45 -15.32 -8.42
N LEU A 199 -9.63 -14.28 -8.32
CA LEU A 199 -9.16 -13.74 -7.05
C LEU A 199 -10.33 -13.31 -6.17
N THR A 200 -11.27 -12.56 -6.76
CA THR A 200 -12.43 -12.00 -6.08
C THR A 200 -13.35 -13.10 -5.54
N LEU A 201 -13.60 -14.14 -6.35
CA LEU A 201 -14.38 -15.33 -5.95
C LEU A 201 -13.68 -16.12 -4.83
N GLY A 202 -12.35 -16.17 -4.83
CA GLY A 202 -11.54 -16.89 -3.85
C GLY A 202 -11.31 -16.15 -2.51
N LEU A 203 -11.76 -14.91 -2.36
CA LEU A 203 -11.56 -14.15 -1.13
C LEU A 203 -12.34 -14.77 0.04
N PRO A 204 -11.72 -14.95 1.22
CA PRO A 204 -12.32 -15.62 2.37
C PRO A 204 -13.33 -14.76 3.14
N THR A 205 -13.51 -13.50 2.74
CA THR A 205 -14.41 -12.53 3.40
C THR A 205 -15.26 -11.82 2.37
N ASP A 206 -16.44 -11.36 2.82
CA ASP A 206 -17.33 -10.50 2.02
C ASP A 206 -16.91 -9.03 2.07
N ALA A 207 -16.26 -8.64 3.16
CA ALA A 207 -15.72 -7.30 3.36
C ALA A 207 -14.21 -7.26 3.03
N ILE A 208 -13.77 -6.16 2.43
CA ILE A 208 -12.36 -5.92 2.08
C ILE A 208 -11.91 -4.52 2.47
N TRP A 209 -10.60 -4.38 2.64
CA TRP A 209 -9.91 -3.09 2.67
C TRP A 209 -8.90 -3.05 1.52
N ILE A 210 -8.80 -1.93 0.82
CA ILE A 210 -7.86 -1.75 -0.29
C ILE A 210 -6.80 -0.74 0.12
N THR A 211 -5.52 -1.11 0.04
CA THR A 211 -4.41 -0.20 0.34
C THR A 211 -3.48 -0.18 -0.87
N ILE A 212 -3.07 1.01 -1.28
CA ILE A 212 -2.38 1.27 -2.54
C ILE A 212 -1.14 2.11 -2.24
N ASP A 213 0.05 1.54 -2.38
CA ASP A 213 1.23 2.34 -2.68
C ASP A 213 1.33 2.50 -4.20
N LYS A 214 1.42 3.75 -4.67
CA LYS A 214 1.55 4.05 -6.11
C LYS A 214 2.88 3.58 -6.69
N ASP A 215 3.84 3.16 -5.89
CA ASP A 215 5.07 2.55 -6.42
C ASP A 215 4.79 1.23 -7.16
N VAL A 216 3.66 0.56 -6.90
CA VAL A 216 3.19 -0.60 -7.68
C VAL A 216 3.06 -0.30 -9.17
N LEU A 217 2.82 0.97 -9.51
CA LEU A 217 2.55 1.39 -10.87
C LEU A 217 3.84 1.44 -11.71
N ALA A 218 3.67 1.36 -13.02
CA ALA A 218 4.76 1.61 -13.96
C ALA A 218 5.17 3.10 -13.93
N SER A 219 6.43 3.37 -14.27
CA SER A 219 7.00 4.73 -14.22
C SER A 219 6.28 5.75 -15.11
N GLU A 220 5.54 5.31 -16.12
CA GLU A 220 4.74 6.20 -16.97
C GLU A 220 3.42 6.64 -16.32
N ASP A 221 2.97 5.95 -15.27
CA ASP A 221 1.73 6.24 -14.55
C ASP A 221 1.98 6.89 -13.18
N ALA A 222 3.13 6.65 -12.54
CA ALA A 222 3.44 7.28 -11.26
C ALA A 222 4.94 7.59 -11.09
N ALA A 223 5.20 8.38 -10.05
CA ALA A 223 6.49 8.94 -9.73
C ALA A 223 6.64 9.00 -8.20
N THR A 224 7.22 7.97 -7.56
CA THR A 224 7.23 7.84 -6.09
C THR A 224 8.61 8.04 -5.45
N ASN A 225 8.70 8.17 -4.13
CA ASN A 225 10.02 8.16 -3.46
C ASN A 225 10.77 6.81 -3.52
N TRP A 226 10.19 5.78 -4.12
CA TRP A 226 10.71 4.41 -4.18
C TRP A 226 10.96 3.97 -5.63
N ASP A 227 11.55 2.81 -5.84
CA ASP A 227 11.58 2.19 -7.17
C ASP A 227 10.17 1.79 -7.62
N GLN A 228 9.95 1.78 -8.93
CA GLN A 228 8.62 1.54 -9.51
C GLN A 228 8.46 0.07 -9.89
N GLY A 229 7.25 -0.44 -9.70
CA GLY A 229 6.75 -1.68 -10.25
C GLY A 229 6.39 -1.54 -11.73
N GLY A 230 5.59 -2.50 -12.22
CA GLY A 230 5.23 -2.60 -13.64
C GLY A 230 3.74 -2.50 -13.94
N MET A 231 2.88 -2.40 -12.93
CA MET A 231 1.43 -2.41 -13.13
C MET A 231 0.97 -1.13 -13.82
N ARG A 232 0.17 -1.22 -14.89
CA ARG A 232 -0.44 -0.01 -15.45
C ARG A 232 -1.61 0.47 -14.60
N LEU A 233 -1.85 1.78 -14.56
CA LEU A 233 -2.99 2.39 -13.87
C LEU A 233 -4.32 1.79 -14.32
N SER A 234 -4.46 1.46 -15.60
CA SER A 234 -5.66 0.79 -16.14
C SER A 234 -5.94 -0.57 -15.47
N HIS A 235 -4.91 -1.35 -15.13
CA HIS A 235 -5.05 -2.63 -14.43
C HIS A 235 -5.53 -2.39 -12.99
N LEU A 236 -4.92 -1.42 -12.28
CA LEU A 236 -5.32 -1.04 -10.93
C LEU A 236 -6.78 -0.58 -10.87
N LEU A 237 -7.17 0.34 -11.77
CA LEU A 237 -8.56 0.84 -11.83
C LEU A 237 -9.56 -0.28 -12.15
N HIS A 238 -9.21 -1.20 -13.06
CA HIS A 238 -10.03 -2.37 -13.35
C HIS A 238 -10.21 -3.27 -12.12
N ALA A 239 -9.13 -3.56 -11.39
CA ALA A 239 -9.19 -4.40 -10.20
C ALA A 239 -10.04 -3.78 -9.09
N ILE A 240 -9.87 -2.49 -8.81
CA ILE A 240 -10.69 -1.78 -7.82
C ILE A 240 -12.17 -1.85 -8.19
N ARG A 241 -12.52 -1.62 -9.46
CA ARG A 241 -13.91 -1.71 -9.95
C ARG A 241 -14.49 -3.11 -9.79
N ALA A 242 -13.76 -4.15 -10.19
CA ALA A 242 -14.21 -5.53 -10.09
C ALA A 242 -14.39 -5.98 -8.63
N LEU A 243 -13.44 -5.61 -7.76
CA LEU A 243 -13.52 -5.88 -6.32
C LEU A 243 -14.71 -5.18 -5.69
N ALA A 244 -14.90 -3.88 -5.97
CA ALA A 244 -16.01 -3.09 -5.43
C ALA A 244 -17.39 -3.55 -5.93
N ALA A 245 -17.46 -4.15 -7.13
CA ALA A 245 -18.69 -4.71 -7.67
C ALA A 245 -19.15 -5.99 -6.93
N SER A 246 -18.22 -6.73 -6.32
CA SER A 246 -18.50 -8.05 -5.73
C SER A 246 -18.30 -8.13 -4.22
N LYS A 247 -17.60 -7.16 -3.63
CA LYS A 247 -17.20 -7.15 -2.22
C LYS A 247 -17.53 -5.81 -1.60
N ARG A 248 -17.83 -5.83 -0.29
CA ARG A 248 -18.08 -4.60 0.46
C ARG A 248 -16.75 -3.96 0.86
N VAL A 249 -16.42 -2.85 0.23
CA VAL A 249 -15.22 -2.08 0.57
C VAL A 249 -15.48 -1.28 1.85
N LEU A 250 -14.70 -1.54 2.91
CA LEU A 250 -14.82 -0.81 4.18
C LEU A 250 -13.95 0.45 4.21
N GLY A 251 -12.87 0.46 3.44
CA GLY A 251 -12.00 1.60 3.33
C GLY A 251 -10.93 1.40 2.27
N ILE A 252 -10.34 2.54 1.89
CA ILE A 252 -9.27 2.63 0.92
C ILE A 252 -8.21 3.58 1.48
N ASP A 253 -6.93 3.22 1.42
CA ASP A 253 -5.84 4.18 1.61
C ASP A 253 -4.87 4.17 0.43
N VAL A 254 -4.39 5.37 0.06
CA VAL A 254 -3.50 5.59 -1.07
C VAL A 254 -2.26 6.37 -0.60
N CYS A 255 -1.07 5.85 -0.87
CA CYS A 255 0.21 6.53 -0.69
C CYS A 255 1.10 6.44 -1.93
N GLY A 256 2.39 6.74 -1.78
CA GLY A 256 3.35 6.73 -2.88
C GLY A 256 3.48 8.07 -3.61
N GLU A 257 3.24 9.20 -2.93
CA GLU A 257 3.65 10.49 -3.49
C GLU A 257 5.17 10.65 -3.48
N PHE A 258 5.68 11.45 -4.41
CA PHE A 258 6.99 12.04 -4.27
C PHE A 258 6.95 13.25 -3.32
N ALA A 259 7.72 13.20 -2.24
CA ALA A 259 7.87 14.27 -1.27
C ALA A 259 9.35 14.54 -0.92
N LYS A 260 9.77 15.80 -1.04
CA LYS A 260 11.10 16.30 -0.62
C LYS A 260 11.23 16.51 0.89
N ALA A 261 10.28 16.03 1.69
CA ALA A 261 10.14 16.40 3.09
C ALA A 261 11.36 16.02 3.96
N PRO A 262 11.69 16.80 5.01
CA PRO A 262 12.84 16.52 5.85
C PRO A 262 12.62 15.29 6.75
N HIS A 263 13.65 14.46 6.90
CA HIS A 263 13.67 13.40 7.91
C HIS A 263 14.10 13.97 9.27
N SER A 264 13.46 13.51 10.35
CA SER A 264 13.69 14.07 11.70
C SER A 264 15.08 13.82 12.29
N ASN A 265 15.84 12.84 11.80
CA ASN A 265 17.16 12.48 12.34
C ASN A 265 18.09 11.91 11.26
N VAL A 266 19.38 11.76 11.62
CA VAL A 266 20.45 11.29 10.72
C VAL A 266 20.25 9.85 10.25
N LEU A 267 19.80 8.95 11.12
CA LEU A 267 19.60 7.54 10.78
C LEU A 267 18.57 7.38 9.67
N LYS A 268 17.43 8.08 9.79
CA LYS A 268 16.40 8.12 8.74
C LYS A 268 16.91 8.69 7.42
N ARG A 269 17.79 9.69 7.47
CA ARG A 269 18.39 10.25 6.24
C ARG A 269 19.33 9.26 5.56
N TRP A 270 20.08 8.48 6.34
CA TRP A 270 20.98 7.47 5.83
C TRP A 270 20.20 6.30 5.20
N GLU A 271 19.16 5.84 5.88
CA GLU A 271 18.24 4.80 5.40
C GLU A 271 17.52 5.22 4.12
N ALA A 272 16.92 6.43 4.10
CA ALA A 272 16.34 6.98 2.87
C ALA A 272 17.36 7.02 1.71
N LYS A 273 18.62 7.40 1.99
CA LYS A 273 19.65 7.46 0.95
C LYS A 273 20.09 6.07 0.45
N SER A 274 19.98 5.05 1.29
CA SER A 274 20.27 3.65 0.91
C SER A 274 19.18 3.09 0.02
N ASP A 275 17.93 3.35 0.38
CA ASP A 275 16.80 2.59 -0.15
C ASP A 275 16.02 3.36 -1.23
N GLN A 276 16.12 4.69 -1.26
CA GLN A 276 15.43 5.53 -2.24
C GLN A 276 16.35 5.93 -3.41
N PRO A 277 15.82 6.03 -4.64
CA PRO A 277 16.55 6.58 -5.77
C PRO A 277 16.99 8.04 -5.53
N PRO A 278 18.02 8.53 -6.24
CA PRO A 278 18.51 9.89 -6.07
C PRO A 278 17.42 10.95 -6.31
N PRO A 279 17.38 12.03 -5.50
CA PRO A 279 16.35 13.08 -5.61
C PRO A 279 16.47 13.95 -6.88
N GLU A 280 17.56 13.80 -7.64
CA GLU A 280 17.77 14.46 -8.95
C GLU A 280 16.89 13.86 -10.06
N ARG A 281 16.14 12.79 -9.75
CA ARG A 281 15.25 12.07 -10.67
C ARG A 281 13.96 12.83 -11.04
N TRP A 282 13.61 13.93 -10.36
CA TRP A 282 12.24 14.49 -10.39
C TRP A 282 12.10 15.81 -11.14
N SER A 283 11.07 15.87 -11.98
CA SER A 283 10.65 17.04 -12.75
C SER A 283 9.21 17.47 -12.42
N ASP A 284 8.81 18.67 -12.82
CA ASP A 284 7.41 19.11 -12.73
C ASP A 284 6.45 18.19 -13.51
N THR A 285 6.94 17.54 -14.57
CA THR A 285 6.20 16.53 -15.33
C THR A 285 5.87 15.30 -14.48
N ASP A 286 6.76 14.88 -13.58
CA ASP A 286 6.53 13.74 -12.69
C ASP A 286 5.49 14.08 -11.61
N LEU A 287 5.53 15.30 -11.07
CA LEU A 287 4.50 15.80 -10.15
C LEU A 287 3.12 15.87 -10.83
N LEU A 288 3.07 16.32 -12.09
CA LEU A 288 1.85 16.33 -12.87
C LEU A 288 1.32 14.91 -13.15
N ARG A 289 2.22 13.95 -13.42
CA ARG A 289 1.85 12.53 -13.59
C ARG A 289 1.16 11.99 -12.33
N ASN A 290 1.73 12.22 -11.15
CA ASN A 290 1.09 11.85 -9.89
C ASN A 290 -0.27 12.50 -9.69
N SER A 291 -0.38 13.80 -10.03
CA SER A 291 -1.65 14.52 -9.97
C SER A 291 -2.70 13.91 -10.90
N THR A 292 -2.34 13.53 -12.12
CA THR A 292 -3.25 12.86 -13.07
C THR A 292 -3.71 11.50 -12.54
N THR A 293 -2.79 10.71 -11.98
CA THR A 293 -3.11 9.41 -11.37
C THR A 293 -4.04 9.55 -10.18
N ASN A 294 -3.81 10.54 -9.32
CA ASN A 294 -4.71 10.83 -8.20
C ASN A 294 -6.09 11.27 -8.70
N ASP A 295 -6.19 12.08 -9.75
CA ASP A 295 -7.51 12.46 -10.31
C ASP A 295 -8.28 11.24 -10.85
N ALA A 296 -7.59 10.32 -11.53
CA ALA A 296 -8.20 9.09 -12.04
C ALA A 296 -8.70 8.18 -10.89
N LEU A 297 -7.89 8.00 -9.84
CA LEU A 297 -8.29 7.23 -8.65
C LEU A 297 -9.47 7.89 -7.94
N ILE A 298 -9.43 9.21 -7.73
CA ILE A 298 -10.51 9.93 -7.06
C ILE A 298 -11.79 9.86 -7.88
N THR A 299 -11.72 10.07 -9.20
CA THR A 299 -12.87 9.97 -10.09
C THR A 299 -13.51 8.59 -10.00
N LEU A 300 -12.70 7.52 -10.00
CA LEU A 300 -13.20 6.16 -9.81
C LEU A 300 -13.87 5.99 -8.43
N PHE A 301 -13.28 6.51 -7.36
CA PHE A 301 -13.86 6.39 -6.03
C PHE A 301 -15.17 7.17 -5.89
N GLU A 302 -15.27 8.36 -6.48
CA GLU A 302 -16.49 9.18 -6.51
C GLU A 302 -17.59 8.49 -7.35
N GLU A 303 -17.22 7.75 -8.40
CA GLU A 303 -18.16 6.96 -9.20
C GLU A 303 -18.69 5.73 -8.44
N LEU A 304 -17.79 5.00 -7.76
CA LEU A 304 -18.15 3.76 -7.05
C LEU A 304 -18.86 4.02 -5.71
N PHE A 305 -18.58 5.15 -5.07
CA PHE A 305 -19.03 5.47 -3.70
C PHE A 305 -19.59 6.91 -3.60
N PRO A 306 -20.76 7.18 -4.21
CA PRO A 306 -21.38 8.50 -4.18
C PRO A 306 -21.92 8.90 -2.79
#